data_AF-S8BJW8-F1
#
_entry.id   AF-S8BJW8-F1
#
_cell.length_a   1.000
_cell.length_b   1.000
_cell.length_c   1.000
_cell.angle_alpha   90.00
_cell.angle_beta   90.00
_cell.angle_gamma   90.00
#
_symmetry.space_group_name_H-M   'P 1'
#
loop_
_entity.id
_entity.type
_entity.pdbx_description
1 polymer ?
#
loop_
_entity_poly.entity_id
_entity_poly.type
_entity_poly.pdbx_seq_one_letter_code
_entity_poly.pdbx_strand_id
1 'polypeptide(L)'
;MDQAAVNSSYWRNNLESPVQFAKAISQLTHLGAYHLVEVGPHSTLELPIKQTRIKLGVTEGRLLYTPAIIRNKNAIESILNMAGLLYLHGHSVSFDKINSLEGIGKGSSRISYRVIHDLPAYRWTYSDSPLWYEPRVSSGLRFRKYPRHELLGSKIPGGNGLEHSWKNTVRLDECKWLADHKLDETIVFPGAGYIAMALEALRQTAEPTGKFMANLKNMYILSTLVIPNSQTGFVELFTTLRPTPITKATTSDEWWDFSIVSFQDGISTTHATGSGRITNKQEGIERKVKTPELWF
;
A
#
# COMPACT_ATOMS: atom_id res chain seq x y z
N MET A 1 -41.23 -16.32 42.73
CA MET A 1 -41.31 -17.65 43.36
C MET A 1 -42.46 -17.62 44.33
N ASP A 2 -43.39 -18.56 44.22
CA ASP A 2 -44.53 -18.69 45.12
C ASP A 2 -44.02 -19.12 46.51
N GLN A 3 -44.26 -18.33 47.55
CA GLN A 3 -43.80 -18.61 48.92
C GLN A 3 -44.40 -19.92 49.48
N ALA A 4 -45.48 -20.44 48.87
CA ALA A 4 -46.06 -21.73 49.21
C ALA A 4 -45.15 -22.94 48.87
N ALA A 5 -44.18 -22.79 47.96
CA ALA A 5 -43.37 -23.89 47.44
C ALA A 5 -42.13 -24.27 48.29
N VAL A 6 -41.67 -23.38 49.20
CA VAL A 6 -40.47 -23.60 50.03
C VAL A 6 -40.87 -23.65 51.50
N ASN A 7 -41.44 -24.79 51.92
CA ASN A 7 -41.87 -25.04 53.30
C ASN A 7 -40.99 -26.09 54.01
N SER A 8 -41.25 -26.35 55.29
CA SER A 8 -40.48 -27.33 56.08
C SER A 8 -40.51 -28.74 55.47
N SER A 9 -41.64 -29.15 54.88
CA SER A 9 -41.79 -30.44 54.19
C SER A 9 -40.89 -30.51 52.94
N TYR A 10 -40.71 -29.42 52.19
CA TYR A 10 -39.77 -29.36 51.07
C TYR A 10 -38.32 -29.62 51.51
N TRP A 11 -37.86 -28.96 52.57
CA TRP A 11 -36.50 -29.14 53.09
C TRP A 11 -36.27 -30.55 53.64
N ARG A 12 -37.27 -31.15 54.30
CA ARG A 12 -37.24 -32.57 54.70
C ARG A 12 -37.12 -33.47 53.48
N ASN A 13 -38.00 -33.30 52.49
CA ASN A 13 -37.96 -34.08 51.26
C ASN A 13 -36.64 -33.93 50.50
N ASN A 14 -35.99 -32.76 50.53
CA ASN A 14 -34.68 -32.55 49.92
C ASN A 14 -33.58 -33.44 50.53
N LEU A 15 -33.70 -33.82 51.80
CA LEU A 15 -32.77 -34.72 52.47
C LEU A 15 -33.19 -36.20 52.39
N GLU A 16 -34.50 -36.47 52.32
CA GLU A 16 -35.05 -37.83 52.35
C GLU A 16 -35.32 -38.44 50.96
N SER A 17 -35.59 -37.63 49.95
CA SER A 17 -35.96 -38.08 48.60
C SER A 17 -34.76 -38.08 47.64
N PRO A 18 -34.77 -38.94 46.60
CA PRO A 18 -33.70 -38.96 45.60
C PRO A 18 -33.69 -37.67 44.77
N VAL A 19 -32.50 -37.06 44.66
CA VAL A 19 -32.28 -35.82 43.88
C VAL A 19 -32.34 -36.12 42.38
N GLN A 20 -33.33 -35.56 41.69
CA GLN A 20 -33.55 -35.76 40.25
C GLN A 20 -32.70 -34.84 39.36
N PHE A 21 -31.39 -34.74 39.61
CA PHE A 21 -30.49 -33.78 38.94
C PHE A 21 -30.45 -33.93 37.41
N ALA A 22 -30.21 -35.15 36.90
CA ALA A 22 -30.11 -35.38 35.46
C ALA A 22 -31.42 -35.06 34.71
N LYS A 23 -32.57 -35.29 35.35
CA LYS A 23 -33.88 -34.95 34.79
C LYS A 23 -34.06 -33.43 34.71
N ALA A 24 -33.64 -32.68 35.73
CA ALA A 24 -33.68 -31.23 35.72
C ALA A 24 -32.79 -30.64 34.62
N ILE A 25 -31.56 -31.13 34.47
CA ILE A 25 -30.66 -30.72 33.37
C ILE A 25 -31.26 -31.05 32.00
N SER A 26 -31.85 -32.24 31.84
CA SER A 26 -32.55 -32.62 30.61
C SER A 26 -33.68 -31.65 30.26
N GLN A 27 -34.53 -31.31 31.24
CA GLN A 27 -35.60 -30.33 31.04
C GLN A 27 -35.06 -28.95 30.65
N LEU A 28 -33.97 -28.49 31.26
CA LEU A 28 -33.33 -27.22 30.86
C LEU A 28 -32.90 -27.24 29.40
N THR A 29 -32.32 -28.34 28.89
CA THR A 29 -31.89 -28.40 27.49
C THR A 29 -33.05 -28.29 26.47
N HIS A 30 -34.27 -28.66 26.88
CA HIS A 30 -35.47 -28.49 26.06
C HIS A 30 -35.98 -27.03 26.05
N LEU A 31 -35.69 -26.25 27.09
CA LEU A 31 -36.15 -24.86 27.22
C LEU A 31 -35.27 -23.88 26.44
N GLY A 32 -34.01 -24.22 26.16
CA GLY A 32 -33.11 -23.32 25.45
C GLY A 32 -31.63 -23.68 25.54
N ALA A 33 -30.78 -22.70 25.23
CA ALA A 33 -29.36 -22.76 25.47
C ALA A 33 -29.02 -22.03 26.77
N TYR A 34 -28.18 -22.62 27.61
CA TYR A 34 -27.85 -22.08 28.92
C TYR A 34 -26.34 -22.17 29.19
N HIS A 35 -25.84 -21.21 29.95
CA HIS A 35 -24.52 -21.27 30.56
C HIS A 35 -24.68 -21.52 32.06
N LEU A 36 -24.34 -22.73 32.49
CA LEU A 36 -24.44 -23.17 33.88
C LEU A 36 -23.22 -22.71 34.68
N VAL A 37 -23.46 -22.02 35.78
CA VAL A 37 -22.42 -21.66 36.75
C VAL A 37 -22.57 -22.54 37.99
N GLU A 38 -21.57 -23.35 38.30
CA GLU A 38 -21.58 -24.16 39.52
C GLU A 38 -21.08 -23.35 40.71
N VAL A 39 -22.00 -23.06 41.63
CA VAL A 39 -21.70 -22.39 42.90
C VAL A 39 -21.45 -23.45 43.97
N GLY A 40 -20.19 -23.66 44.31
CA GLY A 40 -19.78 -24.64 45.30
C GLY A 40 -18.27 -24.56 45.56
N PRO A 41 -17.74 -25.33 46.53
CA PRO A 41 -16.32 -25.34 46.87
C PRO A 41 -15.44 -26.04 45.82
N HIS A 42 -16.05 -26.71 44.84
CA HIS A 42 -15.38 -27.41 43.74
C HIS A 42 -16.35 -27.64 42.56
N SER A 43 -15.84 -28.14 41.43
CA SER A 43 -16.55 -28.52 40.21
C SER A 43 -17.08 -29.97 40.28
N THR A 44 -17.86 -30.28 41.33
CA THR A 44 -18.35 -31.65 41.56
C THR A 44 -19.44 -32.06 40.56
N LEU A 45 -20.20 -31.10 40.01
CA LEU A 45 -21.29 -31.38 39.07
C LEU A 45 -20.84 -31.38 37.61
N GLU A 46 -19.59 -31.02 37.31
CA GLU A 46 -19.04 -30.97 35.96
C GLU A 46 -19.24 -32.29 35.19
N LEU A 47 -18.83 -33.41 35.79
CA LEU A 47 -18.91 -34.71 35.17
C LEU A 47 -20.36 -35.17 34.94
N PRO A 48 -21.27 -35.13 35.94
CA PRO A 48 -22.69 -35.43 35.73
C PRO A 48 -23.36 -34.56 34.64
N ILE A 49 -23.03 -33.27 34.57
CA ILE A 49 -23.54 -32.37 33.52
C ILE A 49 -23.04 -32.80 32.15
N LYS A 50 -21.74 -33.07 32.01
CA LYS A 50 -21.12 -33.55 30.76
C LYS A 50 -21.74 -34.87 30.30
N GLN A 51 -21.91 -35.84 31.20
CA GLN A 51 -22.53 -37.13 30.90
C GLN A 51 -23.99 -36.97 30.45
N THR A 52 -24.76 -36.13 31.14
CA THR A 52 -26.16 -35.84 30.77
C THR A 52 -26.24 -35.18 29.39
N ARG A 53 -25.38 -34.19 29.12
CA ARG A 53 -25.27 -33.52 27.83
C ARG A 53 -24.97 -34.50 26.70
N ILE A 54 -23.98 -35.38 26.88
CA ILE A 54 -23.60 -36.42 25.91
C ILE A 54 -24.78 -37.37 25.65
N LYS A 55 -25.44 -37.85 26.71
CA LYS A 55 -26.58 -38.75 26.61
C LYS A 55 -27.75 -38.15 25.83
N LEU A 56 -27.96 -36.84 25.93
CA LEU A 56 -29.01 -36.11 25.23
C LEU A 56 -28.62 -35.66 23.81
N GLY A 57 -27.37 -35.89 23.38
CA GLY A 57 -26.89 -35.44 22.07
C GLY A 57 -26.81 -33.92 21.93
N VAL A 58 -26.70 -33.18 23.03
CA VAL A 58 -26.66 -31.71 23.03
C VAL A 58 -25.23 -31.21 22.83
N THR A 59 -25.05 -30.24 21.94
CA THR A 59 -23.73 -29.63 21.69
C THR A 59 -23.26 -28.79 22.88
N GLU A 60 -21.95 -28.67 23.06
CA GLU A 60 -21.35 -27.88 24.15
C GLU A 60 -21.80 -26.41 24.13
N GLY A 61 -21.91 -25.80 22.95
CA GLY A 61 -22.38 -24.42 22.81
C GLY A 61 -23.82 -24.16 23.28
N ARG A 62 -24.66 -25.22 23.39
CA ARG A 62 -26.02 -25.10 23.96
C ARG A 62 -26.07 -25.29 25.47
N LEU A 63 -25.06 -25.93 26.06
CA LEU A 63 -24.99 -26.15 27.50
C LEU A 63 -23.54 -25.95 27.96
N LEU A 64 -23.18 -24.67 28.08
CA LEU A 64 -21.89 -24.24 28.62
C LEU A 64 -21.87 -24.46 30.14
N TYR A 65 -20.68 -24.69 30.68
CA TYR A 65 -20.47 -24.94 32.11
C TYR A 65 -19.20 -24.25 32.59
N THR A 66 -19.30 -23.51 33.69
CA THR A 66 -18.15 -22.90 34.37
C THR A 66 -18.27 -23.07 35.88
N PRO A 67 -17.25 -23.59 36.58
CA PRO A 67 -17.24 -23.64 38.04
C PRO A 67 -16.81 -22.29 38.66
N ALA A 68 -17.41 -21.93 39.78
CA ALA A 68 -17.01 -20.73 40.52
C ALA A 68 -15.70 -20.92 41.31
N ILE A 69 -15.51 -22.08 41.92
CA ILE A 69 -14.33 -22.42 42.73
C ILE A 69 -13.83 -23.81 42.36
N ILE A 70 -12.51 -23.99 42.39
CA ILE A 70 -11.85 -25.27 42.13
C ILE A 70 -11.02 -25.67 43.35
N ARG A 71 -11.18 -26.90 43.82
CA ARG A 71 -10.43 -27.48 44.94
C ARG A 71 -8.93 -27.40 44.66
N ASN A 72 -8.15 -27.10 45.70
CA ASN A 72 -6.69 -26.94 45.63
C ASN A 72 -6.22 -25.81 44.69
N LYS A 73 -7.10 -24.87 44.31
CA LYS A 73 -6.74 -23.63 43.62
C LYS A 73 -7.08 -22.42 44.49
N ASN A 74 -6.45 -21.29 44.18
CA ASN A 74 -6.79 -20.02 44.82
C ASN A 74 -8.25 -19.65 44.48
N ALA A 75 -9.05 -19.38 45.50
CA ALA A 75 -10.47 -19.07 45.31
C ALA A 75 -10.70 -17.75 44.57
N ILE A 76 -9.87 -16.73 44.82
CA ILE A 76 -9.93 -15.43 44.13
C ILE A 76 -9.63 -15.63 42.65
N GLU A 77 -8.54 -16.33 42.33
CA GLU A 77 -8.17 -16.65 40.95
C GLU A 77 -9.26 -17.45 40.23
N SER A 78 -9.89 -18.41 40.92
CA SER A 78 -10.97 -19.23 40.36
C SER A 78 -12.19 -18.38 39.98
N ILE A 79 -12.60 -17.46 40.86
CA ILE A 79 -13.74 -16.56 40.62
C ILE A 79 -13.41 -15.55 39.50
N LEU A 80 -12.19 -15.01 39.47
CA LEU A 80 -11.75 -14.10 38.40
C LEU A 80 -11.69 -14.83 37.04
N ASN A 81 -11.22 -16.07 37.01
CA ASN A 81 -11.25 -16.90 35.81
C ASN A 81 -12.68 -17.20 35.35
N MET A 82 -13.61 -17.49 36.27
CA MET A 82 -15.03 -17.65 35.95
C MET A 82 -15.58 -16.38 35.27
N ALA A 83 -15.30 -15.20 35.83
CA ALA A 83 -15.73 -13.93 35.24
C ALA A 83 -15.13 -13.71 33.84
N GLY A 84 -13.84 -14.03 33.65
CA GLY A 84 -13.17 -13.99 32.36
C GLY A 84 -13.81 -14.93 31.33
N LEU A 85 -14.12 -16.17 31.71
CA LEU A 85 -14.81 -17.13 30.84
C LEU A 85 -16.21 -16.67 30.46
N LEU A 86 -16.98 -16.12 31.41
CA LEU A 86 -18.29 -15.54 31.13
C LEU A 86 -18.18 -14.41 30.10
N TYR A 87 -17.19 -13.53 30.26
CA TYR A 87 -16.93 -12.45 29.29
C TYR A 87 -16.55 -12.99 27.90
N LEU A 88 -15.65 -13.99 27.82
CA LEU A 88 -15.26 -14.63 26.56
C LEU A 88 -16.43 -15.33 25.85
N HIS A 89 -17.40 -15.81 26.61
CA HIS A 89 -18.65 -16.38 26.09
C HIS A 89 -19.72 -15.31 25.76
N GLY A 90 -19.38 -14.02 25.84
CA GLY A 90 -20.24 -12.90 25.44
C GLY A 90 -21.23 -12.44 26.51
N HIS A 91 -21.10 -12.89 27.75
CA HIS A 91 -21.92 -12.37 28.85
C HIS A 91 -21.47 -10.96 29.26
N SER A 92 -22.45 -10.13 29.65
CA SER A 92 -22.16 -8.83 30.24
C SER A 92 -21.64 -9.02 31.66
N VAL A 93 -20.38 -8.66 31.88
CA VAL A 93 -19.69 -8.76 33.17
C VAL A 93 -19.24 -7.35 33.57
N SER A 94 -19.63 -6.91 34.77
CA SER A 94 -19.22 -5.61 35.30
C SER A 94 -17.82 -5.70 35.91
N PHE A 95 -16.80 -5.38 35.12
CA PHE A 95 -15.41 -5.34 35.59
C PHE A 95 -15.16 -4.27 36.64
N ASP A 96 -15.97 -3.20 36.66
CA ASP A 96 -15.89 -2.19 37.71
C ASP A 96 -16.21 -2.77 39.09
N LYS A 97 -17.24 -3.61 39.19
CA LYS A 97 -17.57 -4.33 40.43
C LYS A 97 -16.50 -5.33 40.83
N ILE A 98 -15.98 -6.08 39.85
CA ILE A 98 -14.94 -7.09 40.08
C ILE A 98 -13.66 -6.44 40.60
N ASN A 99 -13.26 -5.32 40.00
CA ASN A 99 -12.05 -4.59 40.37
C ASN A 99 -12.29 -3.59 41.51
N SER A 100 -13.47 -3.62 42.15
CA SER A 100 -13.85 -2.73 43.24
C SER A 100 -13.66 -1.23 42.91
N LEU A 101 -13.96 -0.85 41.66
CA LEU A 101 -13.88 0.54 41.16
C LEU A 101 -15.12 1.37 41.54
N GLU A 102 -16.17 0.74 42.06
CA GLU A 102 -17.36 1.43 42.58
C GLU A 102 -17.01 2.17 43.89
N GLY A 103 -16.88 3.50 43.81
CA GLY A 103 -16.56 4.35 44.98
C GLY A 103 -15.48 5.42 44.75
N ILE A 104 -14.88 5.46 43.55
CA ILE A 104 -13.80 6.40 43.17
C ILE A 104 -14.19 7.90 43.23
N GLY A 105 -15.45 8.24 43.52
CA GLY A 105 -15.94 9.61 43.60
C GLY A 105 -16.27 10.18 44.99
N LYS A 106 -16.17 9.41 46.10
CA LYS A 106 -16.60 9.90 47.43
C LYS A 106 -15.61 9.53 48.54
N GLY A 107 -14.52 10.29 48.65
CA GLY A 107 -13.72 10.41 49.88
C GLY A 107 -12.92 9.18 50.36
N SER A 108 -12.87 8.08 49.60
CA SER A 108 -12.06 6.90 49.99
C SER A 108 -10.61 7.06 49.52
N SER A 109 -9.75 7.54 50.41
CA SER A 109 -8.33 7.82 50.19
C SER A 109 -7.40 6.58 50.19
N ARG A 110 -7.91 5.37 49.95
CA ARG A 110 -7.15 4.14 50.30
C ARG A 110 -6.69 3.23 49.17
N ILE A 111 -7.05 3.48 47.90
CA ILE A 111 -6.55 2.67 46.79
C ILE A 111 -6.06 3.57 45.65
N SER A 112 -4.74 3.66 45.49
CA SER A 112 -4.12 4.32 44.34
C SER A 112 -4.06 3.34 43.18
N TYR A 113 -5.00 3.45 42.25
CA TYR A 113 -4.97 2.69 40.99
C TYR A 113 -3.90 3.27 40.06
N ARG A 114 -3.15 2.41 39.37
CA ARG A 114 -2.20 2.81 38.33
C ARG A 114 -2.76 2.46 36.97
N VAL A 115 -2.89 3.45 36.09
CA VAL A 115 -3.25 3.23 34.69
C VAL A 115 -2.07 2.55 33.98
N ILE A 116 -2.33 1.38 33.41
CA ILE A 116 -1.39 0.69 32.54
C ILE A 116 -1.46 1.38 31.17
N HIS A 117 -0.35 1.95 30.73
CA HIS A 117 -0.24 2.74 29.50
C HIS A 117 0.66 2.09 28.44
N ASP A 118 1.31 1.00 28.79
CA ASP A 118 2.33 0.28 28.01
C ASP A 118 1.83 -1.09 27.51
N LEU A 119 0.51 -1.27 27.39
CA LEU A 119 -0.04 -2.47 26.76
C LEU A 119 0.31 -2.51 25.27
N PRO A 120 0.60 -3.69 24.69
CA PRO A 120 0.76 -3.83 23.25
C PRO A 120 -0.45 -3.25 22.52
N ALA A 121 -0.20 -2.39 21.53
CA ALA A 121 -1.25 -1.83 20.71
C ALA A 121 -2.01 -2.94 19.97
N TYR A 122 -3.28 -2.67 19.66
CA TYR A 122 -4.08 -3.55 18.82
C TYR A 122 -3.34 -3.84 17.50
N ARG A 123 -3.12 -5.13 17.21
CA ARG A 123 -2.46 -5.55 15.98
C ARG A 123 -3.49 -5.71 14.88
N TRP A 124 -3.47 -4.79 13.92
CA TRP A 124 -4.23 -4.94 12.69
C TRP A 124 -3.67 -6.09 11.86
N THR A 125 -4.55 -6.99 11.42
CA THR A 125 -4.20 -8.03 10.44
C THR A 125 -4.30 -7.42 9.05
N TYR A 126 -3.18 -6.90 8.54
CA TYR A 126 -3.08 -6.52 7.12
C TYR A 126 -2.80 -7.78 6.29
N SER A 127 -3.45 -7.93 5.13
CA SER A 127 -3.07 -8.94 4.13
C SER A 127 -1.67 -8.63 3.58
N ASP A 128 -0.96 -9.66 3.10
CA ASP A 128 0.37 -9.50 2.47
C ASP A 128 0.35 -8.51 1.28
N SER A 129 -0.81 -8.32 0.67
CA SER A 129 -1.04 -7.31 -0.36
C SER A 129 -1.49 -5.97 0.27
N PRO A 130 -0.86 -4.85 -0.13
CA PRO A 130 -1.35 -3.53 0.24
C PRO A 130 -2.76 -3.30 -0.32
N LEU A 131 -3.71 -2.86 0.51
CA LEU A 131 -5.08 -2.51 0.09
C LEU A 131 -5.15 -1.14 -0.62
N TRP A 132 -4.12 -0.77 -1.38
CA TRP A 132 -4.09 0.50 -2.12
C TRP A 132 -3.63 0.27 -3.56
N TYR A 133 -4.30 0.97 -4.48
CA TYR A 133 -3.93 0.99 -5.88
C TYR A 133 -3.35 2.36 -6.23
N GLU A 134 -2.09 2.39 -6.65
CA GLU A 134 -1.45 3.63 -7.09
C GLU A 134 -1.57 3.82 -8.60
N PRO A 135 -2.04 4.98 -9.09
CA PRO A 135 -1.94 5.31 -10.50
C PRO A 135 -0.49 5.37 -10.97
N ARG A 136 -0.20 4.86 -12.18
CA ARG A 136 1.14 4.90 -12.79
C ARG A 136 1.74 6.31 -12.86
N VAL A 137 0.90 7.34 -13.00
CA VAL A 137 1.34 8.75 -13.00
C VAL A 137 1.96 9.12 -11.65
N SER A 138 1.29 8.78 -10.53
CA SER A 138 1.78 9.04 -9.18
C SER A 138 3.09 8.29 -8.91
N SER A 139 3.09 6.99 -9.22
CA SER A 139 4.29 6.16 -9.05
C SER A 139 5.47 6.69 -9.88
N GLY A 140 5.23 7.05 -11.14
CA GLY A 140 6.24 7.60 -12.03
C GLY A 140 6.76 8.99 -11.63
N LEU A 141 6.00 9.78 -10.88
CA LEU A 141 6.46 11.05 -10.30
C LEU A 141 7.36 10.83 -9.08
N ARG A 142 7.01 9.89 -8.20
CA ARG A 142 7.76 9.60 -6.95
C ARG A 142 9.03 8.80 -7.20
N PHE A 143 8.97 7.85 -8.14
CA PHE A 143 10.04 6.91 -8.43
C PHE A 143 10.63 7.13 -9.82
N ARG A 144 10.93 8.38 -10.17
CA ARG A 144 11.61 8.71 -11.43
C ARG A 144 12.97 8.00 -11.47
N LYS A 145 13.19 7.22 -12.52
CA LYS A 145 14.46 6.51 -12.73
C LYS A 145 15.63 7.45 -13.01
N TYR A 146 15.39 8.50 -13.78
CA TYR A 146 16.38 9.50 -14.15
C TYR A 146 16.04 10.84 -13.50
N PRO A 147 17.06 11.60 -13.01
CA PRO A 147 16.85 12.98 -12.61
C PRO A 147 16.46 13.83 -13.82
N ARG A 148 15.96 15.04 -13.58
CA ARG A 148 15.74 16.03 -14.64
C ARG A 148 17.07 16.29 -15.34
N HIS A 149 17.12 16.09 -16.65
CA HIS A 149 18.26 16.43 -17.49
C HIS A 149 18.19 17.91 -17.90
N GLU A 150 19.33 18.59 -17.99
CA GLU A 150 19.40 20.04 -18.26
C GLU A 150 18.73 20.44 -19.59
N LEU A 151 18.98 19.72 -20.69
CA LEU A 151 18.36 19.95 -22.01
C LEU A 151 17.06 19.15 -22.24
N LEU A 152 17.08 17.83 -22.01
CA LEU A 152 15.93 16.96 -22.28
C LEU A 152 14.78 17.14 -21.29
N GLY A 153 15.07 17.53 -20.04
CA GLY A 153 14.08 17.63 -18.97
C GLY A 153 13.75 16.31 -18.32
N SER A 154 12.48 16.12 -17.94
CA SER A 154 11.99 14.91 -17.26
C SER A 154 11.00 14.14 -18.11
N LYS A 155 11.03 12.81 -18.03
CA LYS A 155 10.05 11.95 -18.69
C LYS A 155 8.65 12.22 -18.12
N ILE A 156 7.67 12.40 -18.99
CA ILE A 156 6.26 12.57 -18.63
C ILE A 156 5.72 11.20 -18.21
N PRO A 157 5.25 11.04 -16.96
CA PRO A 157 4.73 9.77 -16.48
C PRO A 157 3.30 9.52 -17.00
N GLY A 158 2.90 8.25 -17.03
CA GLY A 158 1.54 7.84 -17.42
C GLY A 158 1.23 7.82 -18.91
N GLY A 159 2.26 7.82 -19.77
CA GLY A 159 2.07 7.61 -21.21
C GLY A 159 1.42 6.27 -21.57
N ASN A 160 1.14 6.11 -22.87
CA ASN A 160 0.54 4.92 -23.45
C ASN A 160 1.45 3.67 -23.44
N GLY A 161 2.74 3.83 -23.07
CA GLY A 161 3.72 2.74 -23.00
C GLY A 161 4.38 2.39 -24.34
N LEU A 162 3.87 2.93 -25.46
CA LEU A 162 4.43 2.76 -26.80
C LEU A 162 5.38 3.90 -27.15
N GLU A 163 5.00 5.12 -26.78
CA GLU A 163 5.77 6.32 -27.02
C GLU A 163 6.32 6.87 -25.70
N HIS A 164 7.40 7.62 -25.82
CA HIS A 164 8.02 8.31 -24.70
C HIS A 164 8.07 9.79 -24.96
N SER A 165 7.75 10.57 -23.94
CA SER A 165 7.74 12.02 -24.01
C SER A 165 8.48 12.59 -22.82
N TRP A 166 9.28 13.61 -23.06
CA TRP A 166 9.95 14.40 -22.05
C TRP A 166 9.48 15.84 -22.15
N LYS A 167 9.35 16.49 -21.00
CA LYS A 167 9.10 17.91 -20.91
C LYS A 167 10.27 18.58 -20.21
N ASN A 168 10.73 19.69 -20.77
CA ASN A 168 11.62 20.61 -20.11
C ASN A 168 11.07 22.03 -20.16
N THR A 169 11.41 22.82 -19.15
CA THR A 169 11.23 24.27 -19.17
C THR A 169 12.63 24.85 -19.17
N VAL A 170 13.10 25.29 -20.34
CA VAL A 170 14.46 25.81 -20.50
C VAL A 170 14.47 27.27 -20.09
N ARG A 171 15.38 27.59 -19.17
CA ARG A 171 15.69 28.95 -18.71
C ARG A 171 17.19 29.17 -18.75
N LEU A 172 17.62 30.39 -19.08
CA LEU A 172 19.05 30.72 -19.19
C LEU A 172 19.78 30.72 -17.85
N ASP A 173 19.09 31.01 -16.75
CA ASP A 173 19.68 30.97 -15.39
C ASP A 173 20.06 29.55 -14.96
N GLU A 174 19.31 28.55 -15.42
CA GLU A 174 19.55 27.13 -15.18
C GLU A 174 20.58 26.52 -16.16
N CYS A 175 20.66 27.03 -17.40
CA CYS A 175 21.58 26.55 -18.45
C CYS A 175 22.42 27.71 -19.03
N LYS A 176 23.27 28.31 -18.19
CA LYS A 176 24.00 29.56 -18.51
C LYS A 176 24.86 29.49 -19.77
N TRP A 177 25.42 28.32 -20.06
CA TRP A 177 26.27 28.10 -21.24
C TRP A 177 25.52 28.31 -22.56
N LEU A 178 24.19 28.18 -22.57
CA LEU A 178 23.38 28.46 -23.77
C LEU A 178 23.48 29.93 -24.20
N ALA A 179 23.80 30.85 -23.29
CA ALA A 179 23.92 32.27 -23.59
C ALA A 179 25.08 32.58 -24.56
N ASP A 180 26.06 31.69 -24.67
CA ASP A 180 27.24 31.86 -25.52
C ASP A 180 27.00 31.40 -26.97
N HIS A 181 25.94 30.62 -27.22
CA HIS A 181 25.58 30.18 -28.58
C HIS A 181 24.62 31.20 -29.22
N LYS A 182 25.21 32.19 -29.91
CA LYS A 182 24.48 33.29 -30.53
C LYS A 182 24.61 33.29 -32.06
N LEU A 183 23.56 33.74 -32.72
CA LEU A 183 23.59 34.23 -34.09
C LEU A 183 23.31 35.73 -34.03
N ASP A 184 24.31 36.53 -34.36
CA ASP A 184 24.37 37.96 -34.04
C ASP A 184 24.13 38.20 -32.53
N GLU A 185 23.13 38.99 -32.16
CA GLU A 185 22.76 39.26 -30.76
C GLU A 185 21.70 38.29 -30.21
N THR A 186 21.18 37.39 -31.05
CA THR A 186 20.10 36.47 -30.67
C THR A 186 20.66 35.17 -30.12
N ILE A 187 20.30 34.84 -28.89
CA ILE A 187 20.63 33.55 -28.28
C ILE A 187 19.76 32.47 -28.94
N VAL A 188 20.40 31.50 -29.59
CA VAL A 188 19.70 30.43 -30.29
C VAL A 188 20.14 29.08 -29.75
N PHE A 189 19.21 28.14 -29.65
CA PHE A 189 19.53 26.80 -29.21
C PHE A 189 20.47 26.11 -30.22
N PRO A 190 21.59 25.53 -29.77
CA PRO A 190 22.56 24.93 -30.66
C PRO A 190 21.99 23.70 -31.37
N GLY A 191 22.34 23.53 -32.65
CA GLY A 191 21.99 22.31 -33.40
C GLY A 191 22.52 21.04 -32.74
N ALA A 192 23.72 21.12 -32.15
CA ALA A 192 24.30 20.04 -31.34
C ALA A 192 23.50 19.73 -30.07
N GLY A 193 22.75 20.71 -29.54
CA GLY A 193 21.83 20.50 -28.43
C GLY A 193 20.68 19.56 -28.81
N TYR A 194 20.14 19.67 -30.02
CA TYR A 194 19.11 18.75 -30.50
C TYR A 194 19.65 17.32 -30.64
N ILE A 195 20.88 17.17 -31.10
CA ILE A 195 21.58 15.88 -31.15
C ILE A 195 21.70 15.31 -29.73
N ALA A 196 22.18 16.09 -28.77
CA ALA A 196 22.32 15.66 -27.39
C ALA A 196 20.98 15.24 -26.76
N MET A 197 19.91 16.01 -27.01
CA MET A 197 18.56 15.67 -26.55
C MET A 197 18.06 14.35 -27.13
N ALA A 198 18.22 14.14 -28.44
CA ALA A 198 17.82 12.90 -29.10
C ALA A 198 18.61 11.69 -28.56
N LEU A 199 19.93 11.84 -28.39
CA LEU A 199 20.79 10.79 -27.85
C LEU A 199 20.42 10.42 -26.40
N GLU A 200 20.18 11.42 -25.55
CA GLU A 200 19.78 11.18 -24.17
C GLU A 200 18.39 10.54 -24.09
N ALA A 201 17.44 10.96 -24.93
CA ALA A 201 16.11 10.36 -25.00
C ALA A 201 16.18 8.88 -25.42
N LEU A 202 17.02 8.56 -26.41
CA LEU A 202 17.31 7.18 -26.81
C LEU A 202 17.96 6.39 -25.66
N ARG A 203 18.93 6.98 -24.96
CA ARG A 203 19.63 6.31 -23.84
C ARG A 203 18.69 5.98 -22.69
N GLN A 204 17.80 6.91 -22.32
CA GLN A 204 16.81 6.69 -21.27
C GLN A 204 15.72 5.68 -21.67
N THR A 205 15.54 5.43 -22.97
CA THR A 205 14.57 4.48 -23.51
C THR A 205 15.15 3.08 -23.66
N ALA A 206 16.31 2.96 -24.30
CA ALA A 206 16.96 1.68 -24.58
C ALA A 206 17.70 1.11 -23.36
N GLU A 207 18.05 1.96 -22.39
CA GLU A 207 18.73 1.59 -21.14
C GLU A 207 19.95 0.67 -21.37
N PRO A 208 20.89 1.06 -22.24
CA PRO A 208 22.00 0.20 -22.60
C PRO A 208 22.88 -0.11 -21.39
N THR A 209 23.40 -1.34 -21.33
CA THR A 209 24.38 -1.77 -20.32
C THR A 209 25.81 -1.59 -20.85
N GLY A 210 26.60 -0.79 -20.12
CA GLY A 210 28.01 -0.56 -20.47
C GLY A 210 28.22 0.42 -21.62
N LYS A 211 29.23 0.18 -22.46
CA LYS A 211 29.54 1.04 -23.62
C LYS A 211 28.52 0.79 -24.73
N PHE A 212 28.01 1.87 -25.30
CA PHE A 212 27.06 1.82 -26.40
C PHE A 212 27.48 2.80 -27.50
N MET A 213 26.95 2.58 -28.70
CA MET A 213 27.00 3.51 -29.81
C MET A 213 25.58 3.94 -30.15
N ALA A 214 25.45 5.13 -30.73
CA ALA A 214 24.19 5.63 -31.22
C ALA A 214 24.33 6.02 -32.69
N ASN A 215 23.33 5.65 -33.48
CA ASN A 215 23.23 6.06 -34.88
C ASN A 215 22.02 6.98 -35.01
N LEU A 216 22.23 8.13 -35.65
CA LEU A 216 21.15 9.02 -36.08
C LEU A 216 21.09 8.97 -37.61
N LYS A 217 19.88 8.95 -38.16
CA LYS A 217 19.62 9.05 -39.60
C LYS A 217 18.55 10.09 -39.87
N ASN A 218 18.60 10.69 -41.05
CA ASN A 218 17.59 11.63 -41.54
C ASN A 218 17.25 12.70 -40.49
N MET A 219 18.27 13.25 -39.83
CA MET A 219 18.06 14.33 -38.88
C MET A 219 17.92 15.64 -39.63
N TYR A 220 16.81 16.34 -39.39
CA TYR A 220 16.52 17.64 -39.96
C TYR A 220 16.40 18.65 -38.82
N ILE A 221 17.08 19.79 -38.96
CA ILE A 221 16.86 20.97 -38.13
C ILE A 221 16.01 21.91 -38.98
N LEU A 222 14.75 22.08 -38.58
CA LEU A 222 13.70 22.71 -39.37
C LEU A 222 13.53 24.19 -39.04
N SER A 223 13.70 24.55 -37.77
CA SER A 223 13.51 25.93 -37.31
C SER A 223 14.42 26.27 -36.15
N THR A 224 14.86 27.52 -36.12
CA THR A 224 15.68 28.05 -35.03
C THR A 224 14.84 28.23 -33.77
N LEU A 225 15.35 27.77 -32.64
CA LEU A 225 14.76 28.03 -31.33
C LEU A 225 15.48 29.22 -30.71
N VAL A 226 14.77 30.33 -30.53
CA VAL A 226 15.28 31.51 -29.84
C VAL A 226 15.06 31.34 -28.35
N ILE A 227 16.11 31.56 -27.55
CA ILE A 227 16.02 31.48 -26.10
C ILE A 227 15.84 32.91 -25.55
N PRO A 228 14.75 33.20 -24.82
CA PRO A 228 14.52 34.52 -24.27
C PRO A 228 15.64 34.96 -23.31
N ASN A 229 16.26 36.10 -23.60
CA ASN A 229 17.24 36.72 -22.73
C ASN A 229 16.57 37.60 -21.66
N SER A 230 15.74 37.01 -20.82
CA SER A 230 15.08 37.70 -19.69
C SER A 230 15.05 36.81 -18.45
N GLN A 231 15.06 37.42 -17.26
CA GLN A 231 15.07 36.68 -16.00
C GLN A 231 13.83 35.81 -15.79
N THR A 232 12.69 36.20 -16.38
CA THR A 232 11.43 35.45 -16.30
C THR A 232 11.13 34.63 -17.56
N GLY A 233 11.97 34.77 -18.60
CA GLY A 233 11.78 34.12 -19.89
C GLY A 233 12.07 32.63 -19.81
N PHE A 234 11.19 31.84 -20.41
CA PHE A 234 11.38 30.40 -20.54
C PHE A 234 10.79 29.91 -21.86
N VAL A 235 11.26 28.74 -22.30
CA VAL A 235 10.62 28.00 -23.39
C VAL A 235 10.30 26.60 -22.90
N GLU A 236 9.08 26.14 -23.14
CA GLU A 236 8.73 24.75 -22.92
C GLU A 236 9.17 23.91 -24.11
N LEU A 237 9.95 22.86 -23.85
CA LEU A 237 10.37 21.89 -24.84
C LEU A 237 9.73 20.54 -24.55
N PHE A 238 9.27 19.92 -25.64
CA PHE A 238 8.73 18.58 -25.67
C PHE A 238 9.58 17.76 -26.62
N THR A 239 10.18 16.70 -26.09
CA THR A 239 10.84 15.69 -26.92
C THR A 239 9.96 14.46 -26.93
N THR A 240 9.62 13.95 -28.10
CA THR A 240 8.91 12.69 -28.25
C THR A 240 9.80 11.68 -28.95
N LEU A 241 9.65 10.42 -28.57
CA LEU A 241 10.33 9.28 -29.15
C LEU A 241 9.30 8.18 -29.36
N ARG A 242 9.16 7.71 -30.60
CA ARG A 242 8.21 6.66 -30.98
C ARG A 242 8.91 5.60 -31.82
N PRO A 243 8.54 4.31 -31.72
CA PRO A 243 9.07 3.28 -32.59
C PRO A 243 8.85 3.63 -34.07
N THR A 244 9.90 3.57 -34.89
CA THR A 244 9.79 3.89 -36.32
C THR A 244 8.87 2.87 -37.00
N PRO A 245 7.83 3.30 -37.72
CA PRO A 245 6.93 2.37 -38.41
C PRO A 245 7.67 1.64 -39.54
N ILE A 246 7.57 0.31 -39.57
CA ILE A 246 8.03 -0.52 -40.71
C ILE A 246 6.87 -0.70 -41.70
N THR A 247 5.66 -0.92 -41.16
CA THR A 247 4.40 -0.95 -41.89
C THR A 247 3.33 -0.20 -41.11
N LYS A 248 2.08 -0.18 -41.59
CA LYS A 248 0.95 0.35 -40.81
C LYS A 248 0.61 -0.50 -39.58
N ALA A 249 1.07 -1.76 -39.52
CA ALA A 249 0.75 -2.70 -38.45
C ALA A 249 1.94 -3.04 -37.55
N THR A 250 3.17 -2.72 -37.97
CA THR A 250 4.39 -3.13 -37.28
C THR A 250 5.37 -1.97 -37.19
N THR A 251 6.02 -1.85 -36.04
CA THR A 251 7.05 -0.86 -35.78
C THR A 251 8.40 -1.54 -35.55
N SER A 252 9.47 -0.77 -35.60
CA SER A 252 10.82 -1.25 -35.35
C SER A 252 11.08 -1.37 -33.86
N ASP A 253 11.68 -2.48 -33.46
CA ASP A 253 12.19 -2.66 -32.09
C ASP A 253 13.52 -1.93 -31.85
N GLU A 254 14.21 -1.51 -32.92
CA GLU A 254 15.53 -0.88 -32.85
C GLU A 254 15.49 0.63 -33.14
N TRP A 255 14.74 1.03 -34.18
CA TRP A 255 14.71 2.41 -34.66
C TRP A 255 13.57 3.18 -34.03
N TRP A 256 13.88 4.40 -33.61
CA TRP A 256 12.92 5.31 -33.02
C TRP A 256 12.93 6.64 -33.76
N ASP A 257 11.76 7.14 -34.12
CA ASP A 257 11.60 8.49 -34.62
C ASP A 257 11.51 9.46 -33.44
N PHE A 258 12.30 10.52 -33.47
CA PHE A 258 12.24 11.59 -32.49
C PHE A 258 11.74 12.89 -33.10
N SER A 259 11.09 13.70 -32.28
CA SER A 259 10.68 15.07 -32.59
C SER A 259 10.94 15.98 -31.39
N ILE A 260 11.52 17.15 -31.63
CA ILE A 260 11.77 18.17 -30.63
C ILE A 260 10.95 19.41 -31.00
N VAL A 261 10.00 19.74 -30.13
CA VAL A 261 8.99 20.77 -30.35
C VAL A 261 9.04 21.75 -29.18
N SER A 262 9.00 23.05 -29.47
CA SER A 262 8.73 24.06 -28.45
C SER A 262 7.25 24.40 -28.40
N PHE A 263 6.80 24.86 -27.24
CA PHE A 263 5.50 25.49 -27.06
C PHE A 263 5.70 26.85 -26.40
N GLN A 264 5.29 27.91 -27.10
CA GLN A 264 5.39 29.28 -26.62
C GLN A 264 4.19 30.08 -27.14
N ASP A 265 3.56 30.85 -26.25
CA ASP A 265 2.44 31.74 -26.58
C ASP A 265 1.30 31.08 -27.39
N GLY A 266 1.00 29.81 -27.06
CA GLY A 266 -0.05 29.03 -27.72
C GLY A 266 0.37 28.38 -29.05
N ILE A 267 1.61 28.57 -29.48
CA ILE A 267 2.13 28.09 -30.76
C ILE A 267 3.15 26.97 -30.52
N SER A 268 2.91 25.83 -31.17
CA SER A 268 3.86 24.73 -31.23
C SER A 268 4.78 24.87 -32.45
N THR A 269 6.10 24.83 -32.24
CA THR A 269 7.08 24.90 -33.33
C THR A 269 7.98 23.67 -33.32
N THR A 270 8.03 22.93 -34.43
CA THR A 270 8.95 21.80 -34.58
C THR A 270 10.34 22.30 -34.98
N HIS A 271 11.33 21.99 -34.15
CA HIS A 271 12.71 22.43 -34.34
C HIS A 271 13.59 21.38 -34.97
N ALA A 272 13.47 20.13 -34.52
CA ALA A 272 14.26 19.04 -35.05
C ALA A 272 13.47 17.74 -35.09
N THR A 273 13.70 16.95 -36.13
CA THR A 273 13.16 15.60 -36.28
C THR A 273 14.24 14.67 -36.80
N GLY A 274 14.05 13.38 -36.62
CA GLY A 274 14.91 12.36 -37.23
C GLY A 274 14.58 10.98 -36.69
N SER A 275 15.42 10.01 -37.02
CA SER A 275 15.35 8.69 -36.40
C SER A 275 16.70 8.32 -35.79
N GLY A 276 16.68 7.59 -34.70
CA GLY A 276 17.89 7.07 -34.07
C GLY A 276 17.72 5.70 -33.46
N ARG A 277 18.85 5.05 -33.21
CA ARG A 277 18.93 3.78 -32.48
C ARG A 277 20.18 3.73 -31.62
N ILE A 278 20.15 2.89 -30.59
CA ILE A 278 21.32 2.55 -29.78
C ILE A 278 21.71 1.11 -30.04
N THR A 279 23.02 0.86 -30.18
CA THR A 279 23.59 -0.47 -30.37
C THR A 279 24.74 -0.72 -29.40
N ASN A 280 24.81 -1.93 -28.83
CA ASN A 280 25.93 -2.33 -27.97
C ASN A 280 27.09 -2.96 -28.77
N LYS A 281 26.92 -3.17 -30.08
CA LYS A 281 27.95 -3.70 -30.97
C LYS A 281 28.75 -2.56 -31.56
N GLN A 282 30.08 -2.60 -31.44
CA GLN A 282 30.97 -1.70 -32.19
C GLN A 282 30.98 -2.10 -33.67
N GLU A 283 30.03 -1.60 -34.44
CA GLU A 283 30.13 -1.60 -35.91
C GLU A 283 31.19 -0.57 -36.33
N GLY A 284 32.23 -1.02 -37.05
CA GLY A 284 33.25 -0.12 -37.59
C GLY A 284 32.62 0.88 -38.55
N ILE A 285 32.85 2.18 -38.33
CA ILE A 285 32.39 3.24 -39.24
C ILE A 285 33.21 3.13 -40.53
N GLU A 286 32.64 2.50 -41.56
CA GLU A 286 33.23 2.50 -42.90
C GLU A 286 33.23 3.95 -43.43
N ARG A 287 34.40 4.60 -43.50
CA ARG A 287 34.54 5.92 -44.13
C ARG A 287 34.32 5.80 -45.64
N LYS A 288 33.08 5.96 -46.10
CA LYS A 288 32.76 6.20 -47.52
C LYS A 288 32.88 7.68 -47.86
N VAL A 289 34.08 8.25 -47.72
CA VAL A 289 34.39 9.53 -48.35
C VAL A 289 34.96 9.21 -49.74
N LYS A 290 34.12 9.24 -50.77
CA LYS A 290 34.62 9.35 -52.14
C LYS A 290 34.93 10.82 -52.38
N THR A 291 36.19 11.20 -52.27
CA THR A 291 36.66 12.46 -52.86
C THR A 291 36.35 12.42 -54.37
N PRO A 292 35.73 13.44 -54.96
CA PRO A 292 35.61 13.54 -56.40
C PRO A 292 37.01 13.48 -57.02
N GLU A 293 37.20 12.66 -58.05
CA GLU A 293 38.42 12.75 -58.87
C GLU A 293 38.47 14.15 -59.46
N LEU A 294 39.53 14.88 -59.13
CA LEU A 294 39.83 16.19 -59.70
C LEU A 294 40.10 15.99 -61.18
N TRP A 295 39.29 16.59 -62.04
CA TRP A 295 39.56 16.72 -63.46
C TRP A 295 40.62 17.80 -63.64
N PHE A 296 41.87 17.39 -63.87
CA PHE A 296 42.91 18.18 -64.53
C PHE A 296 43.47 17.37 -65.68
#